data_AF-A0A543J5H7-F1
#
_entry.id   AF-A0A543J5H7-F1
#
_cell.length_a   1.000
_cell.length_b   1.000
_cell.length_c   1.000
_cell.angle_alpha   90.00
_cell.angle_beta   90.00
_cell.angle_gamma   90.00
#
_symmetry.space_group_name_H-M   'P 1'
#
loop_
_entity.id
_entity.type
_entity.pdbx_description
1 polymer ?
#
loop_
_entity_poly.entity_id
_entity_poly.type
_entity_poly.pdbx_seq_one_letter_code
_entity_poly.pdbx_strand_id
1 'polypeptide(L)'
;MGAGAPFAWSGRVITGWASGWGLVGRVGVRLDGAVDALAGRAAAALARVDVPWSVRWDELAAVVAELSAVVRAGSGASVARELVEVLVSAAQGGARRAALAGLVDRVLDLHAVACGGAPVDGRELAAWLLWLQTGFAEPPEVRLAAYASALGEDGLAFYRERAVARFERLPVIGFGETGRYDRERWALLRVMEELAEHTGDVDLQVVVLSKDLSSGWHYLQVATVLRDAGRSAEAVAWVERGLAATGGRGAATRLVDLGVDECLRAGWVRRAVGLRRRAFEAHPGWEGYARLRAVASSAGDWSAVCEEVLTGLVGVADEVLWQVVEAESAVPGGPPGWVGRLRAELVRRRGTGGS
;
A
#
# COMPACT_ATOMS: atom_id res chain seq x y z
N MET A 1 49.87 -5.25 -6.72
CA MET A 1 49.08 -4.10 -7.26
C MET A 1 47.63 -4.57 -7.39
N GLY A 2 46.63 -4.11 -6.67
CA GLY A 2 46.55 -3.33 -5.43
C GLY A 2 45.38 -3.92 -4.62
N ALA A 3 45.60 -4.10 -3.32
CA ALA A 3 44.59 -4.54 -2.38
C ALA A 3 43.80 -3.31 -1.89
N GLY A 4 42.47 -3.37 -1.94
CA GLY A 4 41.56 -2.35 -1.39
C GLY A 4 40.80 -2.92 -0.20
N ALA A 5 40.96 -2.29 0.95
CA ALA A 5 40.56 -2.74 2.29
C ALA A 5 39.04 -2.86 2.52
N PRO A 6 38.60 -3.71 3.47
CA PRO A 6 37.21 -3.76 3.94
C PRO A 6 36.91 -2.62 4.93
N PHE A 7 35.81 -1.91 4.69
CA PHE A 7 35.29 -0.82 5.51
C PHE A 7 34.76 -1.34 6.87
N ALA A 8 35.33 -0.82 7.96
CA ALA A 8 34.89 -1.06 9.33
C ALA A 8 33.83 -0.01 9.73
N TRP A 9 32.66 -0.47 10.18
CA TRP A 9 31.64 0.39 10.80
C TRP A 9 31.95 0.53 12.30
N SER A 10 32.53 1.66 12.69
CA SER A 10 32.72 2.03 14.10
C SER A 10 31.44 2.71 14.62
N GLY A 11 30.81 2.11 15.62
CA GLY A 11 29.69 2.70 16.34
C GLY A 11 30.07 4.03 16.98
N ARG A 12 29.20 5.04 16.81
CA ARG A 12 29.23 6.26 17.60
C ARG A 12 27.81 6.56 18.07
N VAL A 13 27.59 6.24 19.34
CA VAL A 13 26.47 6.70 20.15
C VAL A 13 26.60 8.23 20.23
N ILE A 14 25.59 8.95 19.75
CA ILE A 14 25.51 10.40 19.90
C ILE A 14 24.96 10.67 21.30
N THR A 15 25.85 11.02 22.22
CA THR A 15 25.50 11.69 23.47
C THR A 15 25.77 13.18 23.33
N GLY A 16 24.84 14.00 23.84
CA GLY A 16 25.16 15.34 24.32
C GLY A 16 24.34 16.47 23.72
N TRP A 17 23.25 16.85 24.39
CA TRP A 17 22.81 18.24 24.50
C TRP A 17 22.34 18.48 25.94
N ALA A 18 23.15 19.21 26.70
CA ALA A 18 22.78 19.83 27.97
C ALA A 18 23.48 21.18 28.05
N SER A 19 22.71 22.29 28.21
CA SER A 19 22.96 23.43 29.12
C SER A 19 22.35 24.75 28.62
N GLY A 20 21.77 25.50 29.57
CA GLY A 20 21.15 26.83 29.44
C GLY A 20 19.63 26.66 29.55
N TRP A 21 18.94 27.07 30.63
CA TRP A 21 18.64 28.45 31.01
C TRP A 21 18.55 28.64 32.54
N GLY A 22 18.83 29.87 32.99
CA GLY A 22 18.80 30.29 34.39
C GLY A 22 17.43 30.76 34.90
N LEU A 23 17.24 30.50 36.21
CA LEU A 23 16.35 31.07 37.22
C LEU A 23 15.51 32.33 36.87
N VAL A 24 14.17 32.18 36.96
CA VAL A 24 13.26 33.07 37.73
C VAL A 24 12.12 32.21 38.29
N GLY A 25 11.91 32.24 39.61
CA GLY A 25 10.96 31.36 40.30
C GLY A 25 9.55 31.91 40.52
N ARG A 26 8.58 30.99 40.67
CA ARG A 26 7.51 31.05 41.69
C ARG A 26 6.71 29.73 41.78
N VAL A 27 6.80 29.07 42.94
CA VAL A 27 5.84 28.14 43.59
C VAL A 27 5.05 27.16 42.68
N GLY A 28 5.67 26.02 42.37
CA GLY A 28 5.02 24.82 41.78
C GLY A 28 5.71 23.47 42.11
N VAL A 29 6.70 23.47 43.01
CA VAL A 29 7.83 22.49 43.03
C VAL A 29 7.53 21.13 43.71
N ARG A 30 6.27 20.70 43.88
CA ARG A 30 5.99 19.37 44.47
C ARG A 30 5.34 18.34 43.56
N LEU A 31 4.78 18.75 42.42
CA LEU A 31 4.20 17.81 41.46
C LEU A 31 5.18 17.50 40.31
N ASP A 32 6.02 18.46 39.90
CA ASP A 32 6.94 18.30 38.77
C ASP A 32 7.97 17.16 39.01
N GLY A 33 8.59 17.09 40.19
CA GLY A 33 9.62 16.07 40.46
C GLY A 33 9.13 14.62 40.56
N ALA A 34 7.83 14.39 40.79
CA ALA A 34 7.24 13.05 40.83
C ALA A 34 6.78 12.59 39.43
N VAL A 35 6.38 13.54 38.59
CA VAL A 35 5.94 13.32 37.20
C VAL A 35 7.16 13.10 36.29
N ASP A 36 8.27 13.82 36.51
CA ASP A 36 9.54 13.59 35.80
C ASP A 36 10.17 12.21 36.10
N ALA A 37 9.69 11.50 37.11
CA ALA A 37 10.18 10.17 37.50
C ALA A 37 9.39 9.00 36.90
N LEU A 38 8.27 9.24 36.19
CA LEU A 38 7.39 8.15 35.70
C LEU A 38 8.14 7.20 34.75
N ALA A 39 8.83 7.74 33.74
CA ALA A 39 9.62 6.95 32.80
C ALA A 39 10.76 6.20 33.51
N GLY A 40 11.43 6.85 34.46
CA GLY A 40 12.47 6.24 35.29
C GLY A 40 11.96 5.07 36.14
N ARG A 41 10.77 5.19 36.74
CA ARG A 41 10.13 4.10 37.48
C ARG A 41 9.75 2.93 36.58
N ALA A 42 9.21 3.20 35.39
CA ALA A 42 8.93 2.15 34.42
C ALA A 42 10.20 1.41 34.01
N ALA A 43 11.29 2.14 33.72
CA ALA A 43 12.58 1.56 33.40
C ALA A 43 13.13 0.69 34.54
N ALA A 44 13.05 1.18 35.79
CA ALA A 44 13.46 0.42 36.97
C ALA A 44 12.61 -0.83 37.18
N ALA A 45 11.29 -0.77 36.96
CA ALA A 45 10.42 -1.93 37.01
C ALA A 45 10.81 -2.98 35.95
N LEU A 46 11.08 -2.55 34.72
CA LEU A 46 11.48 -3.45 33.63
C LEU A 46 12.84 -4.12 33.88
N ALA A 47 13.79 -3.42 34.50
CA ALA A 47 15.14 -3.91 34.76
C ALA A 47 15.22 -4.99 35.86
N ARG A 48 14.27 -5.04 36.80
CA ARG A 48 14.25 -5.99 37.94
C ARG A 48 13.81 -7.40 37.53
N VAL A 49 14.69 -8.12 36.85
CA VAL A 49 14.42 -9.49 36.36
C VAL A 49 14.17 -10.52 37.46
N ASP A 50 14.63 -10.23 38.69
CA ASP A 50 14.45 -11.00 39.92
C ASP A 50 13.04 -10.88 40.52
N VAL A 51 12.30 -9.83 40.15
CA VAL A 51 10.94 -9.58 40.64
C VAL A 51 9.90 -10.31 39.76
N PRO A 52 8.90 -10.99 40.36
CA PRO A 52 7.82 -11.62 39.61
C PRO A 52 7.16 -10.67 38.62
N TRP A 53 6.84 -11.17 37.41
CA TRP A 53 6.28 -10.34 36.34
C TRP A 53 4.96 -9.67 36.74
N SER A 54 4.10 -10.33 37.52
CA SER A 54 2.85 -9.74 38.01
C SER A 54 3.09 -8.45 38.81
N VAL A 55 4.06 -8.46 39.73
CA VAL A 55 4.41 -7.30 40.55
C VAL A 55 4.95 -6.17 39.67
N ARG A 56 5.86 -6.49 38.73
CA ARG A 56 6.37 -5.49 37.78
C ARG A 56 5.26 -4.92 36.89
N TRP A 57 4.31 -5.75 36.48
CA TRP A 57 3.18 -5.34 35.68
C TRP A 57 2.24 -4.39 36.44
N ASP A 58 1.96 -4.68 37.71
CA ASP A 58 1.15 -3.81 38.57
C ASP A 58 1.80 -2.44 38.75
N GLU A 59 3.13 -2.40 38.90
CA GLU A 59 3.88 -1.14 38.94
C GLU A 59 3.83 -0.37 37.62
N LEU A 60 3.99 -1.04 36.47
CA LEU A 60 3.85 -0.42 35.15
C LEU A 60 2.42 0.12 34.94
N ALA A 61 1.41 -0.62 35.37
CA ALA A 61 0.01 -0.19 35.31
C ALA A 61 -0.23 1.04 36.21
N ALA A 62 0.36 1.08 37.40
CA ALA A 62 0.30 2.25 38.28
C ALA A 62 0.96 3.47 37.64
N VAL A 63 2.14 3.32 37.02
CA VAL A 63 2.82 4.40 36.27
C VAL A 63 1.90 4.97 35.18
N VAL A 64 1.24 4.12 34.39
CA VAL A 64 0.33 4.59 33.34
C VAL A 64 -0.95 5.24 33.91
N ALA A 65 -1.46 4.75 35.03
CA ALA A 65 -2.59 5.37 35.72
C ALA A 65 -2.24 6.78 36.24
N GLU A 66 -1.04 6.94 36.79
CA GLU A 66 -0.51 8.24 37.22
C GLU A 66 -0.30 9.18 36.03
N LEU A 67 0.29 8.70 34.93
CA LEU A 67 0.40 9.48 33.68
C LEU A 67 -0.98 9.96 33.21
N SER A 68 -1.97 9.09 33.25
CA SER A 68 -3.34 9.46 32.88
C SER A 68 -3.90 10.58 33.75
N ALA A 69 -3.59 10.62 35.05
CA ALA A 69 -3.96 11.73 35.92
C ALA A 69 -3.25 13.04 35.54
N VAL A 70 -1.96 12.98 35.20
CA VAL A 70 -1.18 14.14 34.72
C VAL A 70 -1.75 14.71 33.41
N VAL A 71 -2.09 13.82 32.48
CA VAL A 71 -2.69 14.18 31.17
C VAL A 71 -4.05 14.85 31.36
N ARG A 72 -4.90 14.33 32.27
CA ARG A 72 -6.17 14.97 32.61
C ARG A 72 -6.01 16.35 33.24
N ALA A 73 -4.88 16.61 33.91
CA ALA A 73 -4.55 17.92 34.44
C ALA A 73 -4.01 18.90 33.37
N GLY A 74 -3.91 18.48 32.11
CA GLY A 74 -3.49 19.33 30.98
C GLY A 74 -1.98 19.38 30.73
N SER A 75 -1.23 18.35 31.17
CA SER A 75 0.23 18.31 31.05
C SER A 75 0.73 16.89 30.69
N GLY A 76 2.05 16.66 30.67
CA GLY A 76 2.61 15.31 30.60
C GLY A 76 2.97 14.79 29.21
N ALA A 77 2.99 15.63 28.16
CA ALA A 77 3.42 15.22 26.82
C ALA A 77 4.88 14.72 26.81
N SER A 78 5.82 15.45 27.43
CA SER A 78 7.23 15.02 27.54
C SER A 78 7.37 13.67 28.24
N VAL A 79 6.70 13.50 29.38
CA VAL A 79 6.77 12.27 30.17
C VAL A 79 6.10 11.09 29.47
N ALA A 80 4.97 11.31 28.79
CA ALA A 80 4.33 10.28 27.98
C ALA A 80 5.26 9.83 26.84
N ARG A 81 5.91 10.78 26.15
CA ARG A 81 6.91 10.49 25.11
C ARG A 81 8.06 9.63 25.66
N GLU A 82 8.68 10.04 26.76
CA GLU A 82 9.76 9.27 27.39
C GLU A 82 9.31 7.87 27.80
N LEU A 83 8.08 7.74 28.33
CA LEU A 83 7.52 6.46 28.70
C LEU A 83 7.28 5.54 27.48
N VAL A 84 6.81 6.08 26.34
CA VAL A 84 6.73 5.33 25.08
C VAL A 84 8.11 4.79 24.70
N GLU A 85 9.13 5.63 24.74
CA GLU A 85 10.50 5.23 24.36
C GLU A 85 11.01 4.08 25.25
N VAL A 86 10.84 4.18 26.56
CA VAL A 86 11.20 3.11 27.52
C VAL A 86 10.45 1.81 27.22
N LEU A 87 9.14 1.88 27.03
CA LEU A 87 8.30 0.69 26.84
C LEU A 87 8.56 0.02 25.48
N VAL A 88 8.71 0.79 24.41
CA VAL A 88 9.00 0.27 23.07
C VAL A 88 10.38 -0.37 23.02
N SER A 89 11.40 0.23 23.66
CA SER A 89 12.72 -0.38 23.80
C SER A 89 12.65 -1.71 24.55
N ALA A 90 11.89 -1.78 25.64
CA ALA A 90 11.75 -3.01 26.43
C ALA A 90 10.92 -4.11 25.73
N ALA A 91 10.03 -3.73 24.82
CA ALA A 91 9.22 -4.67 24.05
C ALA A 91 10.04 -5.41 22.97
N GLN A 92 11.21 -4.91 22.57
CA GLN A 92 12.01 -5.47 21.48
C GLN A 92 12.47 -6.90 21.79
N GLY A 93 12.00 -7.88 20.99
CA GLY A 93 12.49 -9.26 21.01
C GLY A 93 12.21 -10.07 22.28
N GLY A 94 11.43 -9.55 23.24
CA GLY A 94 11.20 -10.17 24.55
C GLY A 94 9.97 -11.07 24.63
N ALA A 95 9.96 -12.02 25.57
CA ALA A 95 8.81 -12.90 25.86
C ALA A 95 7.55 -12.15 26.33
N ARG A 96 7.67 -10.88 26.72
CA ARG A 96 6.58 -10.02 27.21
C ARG A 96 6.12 -8.97 26.21
N ARG A 97 6.60 -9.04 24.97
CA ARG A 97 6.27 -8.13 23.87
C ARG A 97 4.79 -7.80 23.77
N ALA A 98 3.91 -8.79 23.68
CA ALA A 98 2.48 -8.57 23.49
C ALA A 98 1.85 -7.78 24.65
N ALA A 99 2.26 -8.06 25.89
CA ALA A 99 1.79 -7.32 27.06
C ALA A 99 2.28 -5.87 27.06
N LEU A 100 3.55 -5.66 26.68
CA LEU A 100 4.13 -4.31 26.57
C LEU A 100 3.54 -3.51 25.41
N ALA A 101 3.23 -4.14 24.27
CA ALA A 101 2.59 -3.49 23.13
C ALA A 101 1.26 -2.83 23.54
N GLY A 102 0.38 -3.56 24.24
CA GLY A 102 -0.88 -2.98 24.73
C GLY A 102 -0.69 -1.91 25.83
N LEU A 103 0.49 -1.79 26.44
CA LEU A 103 0.82 -0.65 27.31
C LEU A 103 1.32 0.53 26.49
N VAL A 104 2.16 0.29 25.47
CA VAL A 104 2.62 1.31 24.52
C VAL A 104 1.43 1.99 23.84
N ASP A 105 0.45 1.22 23.35
CA ASP A 105 -0.73 1.78 22.69
C ASP A 105 -1.49 2.75 23.61
N ARG A 106 -1.68 2.36 24.88
CA ARG A 106 -2.32 3.20 25.90
C ARG A 106 -1.52 4.47 26.18
N VAL A 107 -0.19 4.38 26.27
CA VAL A 107 0.65 5.56 26.50
C VAL A 107 0.68 6.46 25.26
N LEU A 108 0.64 5.91 24.06
CA LEU A 108 0.52 6.68 22.81
C LEU A 108 -0.80 7.45 22.72
N ASP A 109 -1.92 6.84 23.12
CA ASP A 109 -3.19 7.55 23.20
C ASP A 109 -3.14 8.70 24.22
N LEU A 110 -2.53 8.47 25.39
CA LEU A 110 -2.32 9.52 26.41
C LEU A 110 -1.38 10.64 25.91
N HIS A 111 -0.34 10.29 25.18
CA HIS A 111 0.58 11.25 24.56
C HIS A 111 -0.15 12.12 23.54
N ALA A 112 -0.95 11.53 22.65
CA ALA A 112 -1.78 12.28 21.69
C ALA A 112 -2.71 13.28 22.38
N VAL A 113 -3.40 12.85 23.45
CA VAL A 113 -4.26 13.74 24.25
C VAL A 113 -3.46 14.89 24.86
N ALA A 114 -2.28 14.60 25.44
CA ALA A 114 -1.43 15.62 26.04
C ALA A 114 -0.91 16.63 25.01
N CYS A 115 -0.49 16.17 23.82
CA CYS A 115 -0.07 17.04 22.71
C CYS A 115 -1.20 17.92 22.19
N GLY A 116 -2.47 17.46 22.24
CA GLY A 116 -3.62 18.29 21.88
C GLY A 116 -3.98 19.35 22.91
N GLY A 117 -3.55 19.18 24.16
CA GLY A 117 -3.86 20.08 25.29
C GLY A 117 -2.81 21.16 25.56
N ALA A 118 -1.61 21.06 24.96
CA ALA A 118 -0.50 21.99 25.16
C ALA A 118 0.20 22.31 23.84
N PRO A 119 0.79 23.51 23.66
CA PRO A 119 1.54 23.84 22.46
C PRO A 119 2.73 22.89 22.27
N VAL A 120 2.79 22.23 21.11
CA VAL A 120 3.92 21.40 20.67
C VAL A 120 4.42 21.90 19.32
N ASP A 121 5.71 21.74 19.04
CA ASP A 121 6.23 21.94 17.69
C ASP A 121 5.78 20.75 16.82
N GLY A 122 4.86 21.01 15.90
CA GLY A 122 4.30 19.98 15.01
C GLY A 122 5.34 19.27 14.15
N ARG A 123 6.45 19.93 13.77
CA ARG A 123 7.52 19.30 13.00
C ARG A 123 8.39 18.40 13.87
N GLU A 124 8.69 18.82 15.10
CA GLU A 124 9.39 17.96 16.06
C GLU A 124 8.56 16.72 16.41
N LEU A 125 7.25 16.90 16.61
CA LEU A 125 6.32 15.80 16.84
C LEU A 125 6.28 14.85 15.62
N ALA A 126 6.15 15.38 14.41
CA ALA A 126 6.19 14.59 13.18
C ALA A 126 7.49 13.79 13.04
N ALA A 127 8.64 14.42 13.31
CA ALA A 127 9.94 13.76 13.27
C ALA A 127 10.03 12.62 14.30
N TRP A 128 9.51 12.84 15.51
CA TRP A 128 9.48 11.83 16.55
C TRP A 128 8.58 10.64 16.20
N LEU A 129 7.37 10.88 15.66
CA LEU A 129 6.47 9.81 15.23
C LEU A 129 7.11 8.95 14.13
N LEU A 130 7.71 9.59 13.11
CA LEU A 130 8.42 8.86 12.05
C LEU A 130 9.60 8.05 12.59
N TRP A 131 10.38 8.60 13.52
CA TRP A 131 11.45 7.86 14.19
C TRP A 131 10.89 6.66 14.95
N LEU A 132 9.78 6.84 15.68
CA LEU A 132 9.13 5.77 16.43
C LEU A 132 8.61 4.65 15.52
N GLN A 133 8.04 5.00 14.38
CA GLN A 133 7.48 4.03 13.43
C GLN A 133 8.55 3.32 12.60
N THR A 134 9.75 3.91 12.45
CA THR A 134 10.79 3.38 11.53
C THR A 134 12.12 3.02 12.19
N GLY A 135 12.29 3.35 13.48
CA GLY A 135 13.53 3.18 14.22
C GLY A 135 13.66 1.84 14.96
N PHE A 136 12.59 1.05 15.01
CA PHE A 136 12.52 -0.19 15.79
C PHE A 136 12.28 -1.41 14.90
N ALA A 137 12.72 -2.58 15.36
CA ALA A 137 12.53 -3.82 14.62
C ALA A 137 11.05 -4.22 14.59
N GLU A 138 10.37 -3.96 15.71
CA GLU A 138 8.93 -4.09 15.86
C GLU A 138 8.41 -2.71 16.32
N PRO A 139 8.10 -1.80 15.38
CA PRO A 139 7.63 -0.47 15.72
C PRO A 139 6.16 -0.51 16.15
N PRO A 140 5.76 0.35 17.11
CA PRO A 140 4.38 0.44 17.55
C PRO A 140 3.47 0.99 16.45
N GLU A 141 2.17 0.76 16.61
CA GLU A 141 1.17 1.35 15.73
C GLU A 141 0.82 2.75 16.22
N VAL A 142 0.97 3.73 15.33
CA VAL A 142 0.64 5.14 15.60
C VAL A 142 -0.58 5.48 14.79
N ARG A 143 -1.63 5.97 15.46
CA ARG A 143 -2.84 6.49 14.82
C ARG A 143 -2.64 7.97 14.51
N LEU A 144 -2.33 8.30 13.25
CA LEU A 144 -2.04 9.66 12.82
C LEU A 144 -3.21 10.61 13.09
N ALA A 145 -4.44 10.10 12.95
CA ALA A 145 -5.66 10.87 13.25
C ALA A 145 -5.70 11.40 14.70
N ALA A 146 -5.12 10.69 15.68
CA ALA A 146 -5.06 11.15 17.07
C ALA A 146 -4.08 12.31 17.28
N TYR A 147 -3.11 12.47 16.39
CA TYR A 147 -2.08 13.51 16.43
C TYR A 147 -2.35 14.68 15.47
N ALA A 148 -3.31 14.56 14.56
CA ALA A 148 -3.52 15.51 13.46
C ALA A 148 -3.67 16.97 13.93
N SER A 149 -4.43 17.22 15.00
CA SER A 149 -4.61 18.56 15.56
C SER A 149 -3.31 19.14 16.15
N ALA A 150 -2.52 18.31 16.83
CA ALA A 150 -1.26 18.72 17.45
C ALA A 150 -0.13 18.89 16.43
N LEU A 151 -0.16 18.10 15.35
CA LEU A 151 0.77 18.26 14.21
C LEU A 151 0.51 19.56 13.45
N GLY A 152 -0.76 19.94 13.31
CA GLY A 152 -1.17 21.03 12.44
C GLY A 152 -0.80 20.78 10.97
N GLU A 153 -1.09 21.75 10.11
CA GLU A 153 -0.83 21.64 8.66
C GLU A 153 0.67 21.49 8.38
N ASP A 154 1.51 22.30 9.03
CA ASP A 154 2.97 22.28 8.84
C ASP A 154 3.62 20.96 9.29
N GLY A 155 3.18 20.39 10.42
CA GLY A 155 3.69 19.12 10.92
C GLY A 155 3.24 17.94 10.06
N LEU A 156 1.98 17.94 9.60
CA LEU A 156 1.46 16.93 8.68
C LEU A 156 2.16 16.98 7.31
N ALA A 157 2.39 18.19 6.78
CA ALA A 157 3.13 18.38 5.53
C ALA A 157 4.57 17.86 5.66
N PHE A 158 5.25 18.18 6.77
CA PHE A 158 6.58 17.67 7.06
C PHE A 158 6.61 16.13 7.21
N TYR A 159 5.63 15.57 7.93
CA TYR A 159 5.48 14.12 8.09
C TYR A 159 5.34 13.43 6.73
N ARG A 160 4.43 13.94 5.88
CA ARG A 160 4.18 13.44 4.51
C ARG A 160 5.45 13.51 3.66
N GLU A 161 6.09 14.67 3.58
CA GLU A 161 7.29 14.87 2.77
C GLU A 161 8.39 13.86 3.15
N ARG A 162 8.65 13.69 4.44
CA ARG A 162 9.69 12.78 4.94
C ARG A 162 9.34 11.31 4.74
N ALA A 163 8.09 10.92 4.97
CA ALA A 163 7.62 9.56 4.73
C ALA A 163 7.73 9.19 3.25
N VAL A 164 7.16 10.02 2.36
CA VAL A 164 7.17 9.82 0.91
C VAL A 164 8.60 9.75 0.38
N ALA A 165 9.46 10.71 0.73
CA ALA A 165 10.83 10.76 0.25
C ALA A 165 11.65 9.51 0.65
N ARG A 166 11.36 8.90 1.80
CA ARG A 166 12.02 7.66 2.23
C ARG A 166 11.41 6.43 1.55
N PHE A 167 10.08 6.39 1.43
CA PHE A 167 9.35 5.31 0.77
C PHE A 167 9.68 5.21 -0.73
N GLU A 168 9.80 6.34 -1.42
CA GLU A 168 10.14 6.38 -2.85
C GLU A 168 11.50 5.76 -3.16
N ARG A 169 12.46 5.81 -2.23
CA ARG A 169 13.78 5.17 -2.38
C ARG A 169 13.75 3.66 -2.27
N LEU A 170 12.67 3.07 -1.75
CA LEU A 170 12.52 1.62 -1.70
C LEU A 170 12.46 1.05 -3.12
N PRO A 171 13.14 -0.08 -3.40
CA PRO A 171 13.07 -0.70 -4.71
C PRO A 171 11.64 -1.17 -5.00
N VAL A 172 11.21 -1.01 -6.24
CA VAL A 172 9.96 -1.60 -6.74
C VAL A 172 10.19 -3.10 -6.92
N ILE A 173 9.27 -3.93 -6.44
CA ILE A 173 9.28 -5.36 -6.71
C ILE A 173 8.59 -5.57 -8.07
N GLY A 174 9.36 -5.97 -9.07
CA GLY A 174 8.89 -6.16 -10.44
C GLY A 174 8.11 -7.46 -10.64
N PHE A 175 7.40 -7.58 -11.76
CA PHE A 175 6.64 -8.78 -12.09
C PHE A 175 7.54 -10.02 -12.14
N GLY A 176 7.14 -11.09 -11.44
CA GLY A 176 7.91 -12.33 -11.35
C GLY A 176 9.07 -12.31 -10.35
N GLU A 177 9.32 -11.18 -9.70
CA GLU A 177 10.30 -11.08 -8.62
C GLU A 177 9.68 -11.50 -7.28
N THR A 178 10.44 -12.24 -6.48
CA THR A 178 10.08 -12.48 -5.08
C THR A 178 10.51 -11.27 -4.27
N GLY A 179 9.54 -10.52 -3.75
CA GLY A 179 9.81 -9.35 -2.92
C GLY A 179 10.56 -9.70 -1.65
N ARG A 180 11.60 -8.92 -1.32
CA ARG A 180 12.16 -8.90 0.03
C ARG A 180 11.46 -7.81 0.83
N TYR A 181 10.59 -8.24 1.71
CA TYR A 181 9.99 -7.36 2.70
C TYR A 181 10.91 -7.28 3.93
N ASP A 182 11.89 -6.40 3.85
CA ASP A 182 12.68 -6.05 5.03
C ASP A 182 11.89 -5.17 6.01
N ARG A 183 12.48 -4.96 7.18
CA ARG A 183 11.82 -4.23 8.27
C ARG A 183 11.53 -2.77 7.90
N GLU A 184 12.40 -2.15 7.12
CA GLU A 184 12.23 -0.76 6.69
C GLU A 184 11.05 -0.63 5.73
N ARG A 185 10.91 -1.54 4.76
CA ARG A 185 9.75 -1.59 3.87
C ARG A 185 8.46 -1.75 4.67
N TRP A 186 8.39 -2.71 5.61
CA TRP A 186 7.18 -2.93 6.42
C TRP A 186 6.80 -1.71 7.26
N ALA A 187 7.79 -1.05 7.87
CA ALA A 187 7.56 0.15 8.66
C ALA A 187 7.00 1.29 7.79
N LEU A 188 7.62 1.54 6.64
CA LEU A 188 7.21 2.62 5.76
C LEU A 188 5.89 2.32 5.03
N LEU A 189 5.57 1.06 4.73
CA LEU A 189 4.25 0.68 4.21
C LEU A 189 3.15 1.11 5.18
N ARG A 190 3.27 0.73 6.47
CA ARG A 190 2.29 1.13 7.50
C ARG A 190 2.17 2.64 7.65
N VAL A 191 3.30 3.36 7.63
CA VAL A 191 3.32 4.84 7.69
C VAL A 191 2.55 5.45 6.52
N MET A 192 2.77 4.93 5.30
CA MET A 192 2.16 5.45 4.08
C MET A 192 0.67 5.07 3.96
N GLU A 193 0.29 3.87 4.40
CA GLU A 193 -1.10 3.42 4.50
C GLU A 193 -1.90 4.31 5.45
N GLU A 194 -1.40 4.50 6.69
CA GLU A 194 -2.03 5.39 7.68
C GLU A 194 -2.15 6.83 7.14
N LEU A 195 -1.12 7.33 6.46
CA LEU A 195 -1.15 8.67 5.87
C LEU A 195 -2.20 8.77 4.76
N ALA A 196 -2.27 7.77 3.87
CA ALA A 196 -3.24 7.75 2.78
C ALA A 196 -4.69 7.61 3.28
N GLU A 197 -4.92 6.80 4.31
CA GLU A 197 -6.22 6.67 4.97
C GLU A 197 -6.64 7.96 5.67
N HIS A 198 -5.73 8.58 6.43
CA HIS A 198 -6.03 9.81 7.16
C HIS A 198 -6.33 10.99 6.22
N THR A 199 -5.63 11.08 5.08
CA THR A 199 -5.76 12.20 4.14
C THR A 199 -6.74 11.94 3.00
N GLY A 200 -7.17 10.69 2.79
CA GLY A 200 -7.94 10.29 1.61
C GLY A 200 -7.16 10.46 0.30
N ASP A 201 -5.82 10.48 0.37
CA ASP A 201 -4.95 10.79 -0.76
C ASP A 201 -4.75 9.55 -1.66
N VAL A 202 -5.48 9.56 -2.78
CA VAL A 202 -5.42 8.50 -3.80
C VAL A 202 -4.02 8.39 -4.42
N ASP A 203 -3.28 9.48 -4.57
CA ASP A 203 -1.91 9.43 -5.12
C ASP A 203 -0.99 8.66 -4.17
N LEU A 204 -1.13 8.84 -2.85
CA LEU A 204 -0.38 8.04 -1.88
C LEU A 204 -0.75 6.56 -1.94
N GLN A 205 -2.04 6.22 -2.07
CA GLN A 205 -2.46 4.82 -2.25
C GLN A 205 -1.84 4.20 -3.51
N VAL A 206 -1.80 4.95 -4.61
CA VAL A 206 -1.15 4.50 -5.85
C VAL A 206 0.35 4.32 -5.66
N VAL A 207 1.03 5.24 -4.97
CA VAL A 207 2.46 5.12 -4.65
C VAL A 207 2.73 3.85 -3.83
N VAL A 208 1.94 3.59 -2.78
CA VAL A 208 2.04 2.38 -1.95
C VAL A 208 1.89 1.11 -2.78
N LEU A 209 0.77 0.99 -3.48
CA LEU A 209 0.47 -0.19 -4.29
C LEU A 209 1.50 -0.39 -5.42
N SER A 210 2.09 0.69 -5.95
CA SER A 210 3.09 0.60 -7.01
C SER A 210 4.46 0.06 -6.57
N LYS A 211 4.71 -0.08 -5.26
CA LYS A 211 5.98 -0.65 -4.74
C LYS A 211 6.04 -2.17 -4.79
N ASP A 212 4.90 -2.84 -4.90
CA ASP A 212 4.84 -4.27 -5.21
C ASP A 212 4.03 -4.47 -6.49
N LEU A 213 4.71 -4.81 -7.58
CA LEU A 213 4.12 -5.15 -8.88
C LEU A 213 4.48 -6.59 -9.28
N SER A 214 4.73 -7.45 -8.29
CA SER A 214 5.16 -8.85 -8.47
C SER A 214 4.15 -9.73 -9.21
N SER A 215 2.89 -9.31 -9.27
CA SER A 215 1.80 -10.07 -9.88
C SER A 215 0.86 -9.15 -10.65
N GLY A 216 0.14 -9.71 -11.63
CA GLY A 216 -0.91 -8.98 -12.35
C GLY A 216 -2.04 -8.48 -11.43
N TRP A 217 -2.24 -9.11 -10.27
CA TRP A 217 -3.23 -8.66 -9.29
C TRP A 217 -2.87 -7.31 -8.67
N HIS A 218 -1.58 -7.02 -8.49
CA HIS A 218 -1.14 -5.71 -7.97
C HIS A 218 -1.43 -4.58 -8.97
N TYR A 219 -1.22 -4.79 -10.27
CA TYR A 219 -1.64 -3.84 -11.31
C TYR A 219 -3.16 -3.62 -11.29
N LEU A 220 -3.93 -4.70 -11.08
CA LEU A 220 -5.38 -4.62 -11.00
C LEU A 220 -5.84 -3.82 -9.77
N GLN A 221 -5.17 -3.98 -8.63
CA GLN A 221 -5.44 -3.19 -7.42
C GLN A 221 -5.21 -1.70 -7.66
N VAL A 222 -4.08 -1.31 -8.28
CA VAL A 222 -3.82 0.10 -8.61
C VAL A 222 -4.89 0.66 -9.55
N ALA A 223 -5.23 -0.07 -10.61
CA ALA A 223 -6.27 0.33 -11.55
C ALA A 223 -7.66 0.46 -10.88
N THR A 224 -7.96 -0.41 -9.91
CA THR A 224 -9.21 -0.39 -9.15
C THR A 224 -9.29 0.86 -8.28
N VAL A 225 -8.24 1.19 -7.53
CA VAL A 225 -8.18 2.41 -6.71
C VAL A 225 -8.39 3.67 -7.57
N LEU A 226 -7.72 3.74 -8.72
CA LEU A 226 -7.86 4.87 -9.64
C LEU A 226 -9.27 4.97 -10.24
N ARG A 227 -9.86 3.84 -10.61
CA ARG A 227 -11.24 3.77 -11.11
C ARG A 227 -12.23 4.28 -10.07
N ASP A 228 -12.10 3.80 -8.83
CA ASP A 228 -13.01 4.14 -7.74
C ASP A 228 -12.88 5.63 -7.35
N ALA A 229 -11.70 6.22 -7.57
CA ALA A 229 -11.46 7.66 -7.49
C ALA A 229 -11.90 8.47 -8.75
N GLY A 230 -12.50 7.84 -9.75
CA GLY A 230 -12.96 8.48 -10.98
C GLY A 230 -11.86 8.84 -11.99
N ARG A 231 -10.61 8.40 -11.78
CA ARG A 231 -9.44 8.69 -12.63
C ARG A 231 -9.31 7.70 -13.79
N SER A 232 -10.28 7.73 -14.70
CA SER A 232 -10.45 6.74 -15.78
C SER A 232 -9.22 6.55 -16.67
N ALA A 233 -8.58 7.65 -17.08
CA ALA A 233 -7.44 7.58 -17.99
C ALA A 233 -6.27 6.82 -17.37
N GLU A 234 -6.03 7.07 -16.09
CA GLU A 234 -4.94 6.46 -15.34
C GLU A 234 -5.23 5.01 -14.99
N ALA A 235 -6.48 4.70 -14.62
CA ALA A 235 -6.93 3.32 -14.41
C ALA A 235 -6.68 2.45 -15.66
N VAL A 236 -7.07 2.95 -16.84
CA VAL A 236 -6.84 2.25 -18.12
C VAL A 236 -5.34 2.15 -18.45
N ALA A 237 -4.55 3.20 -18.17
CA ALA A 237 -3.10 3.14 -18.37
C ALA A 237 -2.45 2.06 -17.47
N TRP A 238 -2.90 1.92 -16.22
CA TRP A 238 -2.43 0.86 -15.32
C TRP A 238 -2.88 -0.55 -15.75
N VAL A 239 -4.08 -0.68 -16.33
CA VAL A 239 -4.50 -1.93 -16.99
C VAL A 239 -3.54 -2.31 -18.11
N GLU A 240 -3.24 -1.37 -19.00
CA GLU A 240 -2.34 -1.62 -20.14
C GLU A 240 -0.92 -1.98 -19.68
N ARG A 241 -0.41 -1.30 -18.66
CA ARG A 241 0.86 -1.65 -18.01
C ARG A 241 0.85 -3.07 -17.45
N GLY A 242 -0.22 -3.46 -16.75
CA GLY A 242 -0.37 -4.81 -16.20
C GLY A 242 -0.41 -5.87 -17.28
N LEU A 243 -1.18 -5.67 -18.35
CA LEU A 243 -1.26 -6.60 -19.48
C LEU A 243 0.08 -6.75 -20.20
N ALA A 244 0.82 -5.65 -20.38
CA ALA A 244 2.15 -5.68 -20.96
C ALA A 244 3.14 -6.44 -20.08
N ALA A 245 3.15 -6.18 -18.76
CA ALA A 245 4.05 -6.83 -17.81
C ALA A 245 3.78 -8.34 -17.69
N THR A 246 2.51 -8.75 -17.64
CA THR A 246 2.16 -10.18 -17.44
C THR A 246 2.16 -11.00 -18.73
N GLY A 247 2.18 -10.35 -19.90
CA GLY A 247 2.05 -11.01 -21.20
C GLY A 247 0.75 -11.82 -21.30
N GLY A 248 -0.34 -11.34 -20.68
CA GLY A 248 -1.64 -12.02 -20.67
C GLY A 248 -1.78 -13.16 -19.66
N ARG A 249 -0.84 -13.34 -18.73
CA ARG A 249 -0.94 -14.34 -17.64
C ARG A 249 -1.58 -13.77 -16.38
N GLY A 250 -2.03 -14.66 -15.48
CA GLY A 250 -2.54 -14.30 -14.16
C GLY A 250 -3.84 -13.49 -14.25
N ALA A 251 -3.85 -12.29 -13.69
CA ALA A 251 -5.04 -11.42 -13.61
C ALA A 251 -5.47 -10.79 -14.95
N ALA A 252 -4.92 -11.22 -16.10
CA ALA A 252 -5.13 -10.59 -17.40
C ALA A 252 -6.61 -10.46 -17.78
N THR A 253 -7.43 -11.50 -17.60
CA THR A 253 -8.88 -11.42 -17.87
C THR A 253 -9.54 -10.32 -17.04
N ARG A 254 -9.21 -10.22 -15.76
CA ARG A 254 -9.76 -9.18 -14.86
C ARG A 254 -9.26 -7.78 -15.20
N LEU A 255 -8.01 -7.65 -15.63
CA LEU A 255 -7.46 -6.39 -16.13
C LEU A 255 -8.19 -5.93 -17.40
N VAL A 256 -8.41 -6.83 -18.37
CA VAL A 256 -9.18 -6.52 -19.58
C VAL A 256 -10.62 -6.16 -19.23
N ASP A 257 -11.26 -6.90 -18.33
CA ASP A 257 -12.63 -6.60 -17.88
C ASP A 257 -12.71 -5.19 -17.29
N LEU A 258 -11.86 -4.86 -16.31
CA LEU A 258 -11.83 -3.54 -15.70
C LEU A 258 -11.56 -2.44 -16.74
N GLY A 259 -10.56 -2.62 -17.60
CA GLY A 259 -10.21 -1.62 -18.62
C GLY A 259 -11.31 -1.38 -19.64
N VAL A 260 -12.05 -2.43 -20.02
CA VAL A 260 -13.17 -2.35 -20.97
C VAL A 260 -14.35 -1.63 -20.33
N ASP A 261 -14.75 -2.06 -19.12
CA ASP A 261 -15.85 -1.43 -18.38
C ASP A 261 -15.56 0.05 -18.16
N GLU A 262 -14.32 0.38 -17.80
CA GLU A 262 -13.90 1.76 -17.56
C GLU A 262 -13.84 2.59 -18.84
N CYS A 263 -13.36 2.03 -19.96
CA CYS A 263 -13.41 2.70 -21.24
C CYS A 263 -14.86 2.98 -21.67
N LEU A 264 -15.77 2.04 -21.49
CA LEU A 264 -17.18 2.23 -21.81
C LEU A 264 -17.82 3.32 -20.94
N ARG A 265 -17.53 3.32 -19.63
CA ARG A 265 -17.98 4.36 -18.69
C ARG A 265 -17.50 5.75 -19.10
N ALA A 266 -16.26 5.86 -19.59
CA ALA A 266 -15.67 7.12 -20.07
C ALA A 266 -16.05 7.47 -21.53
N GLY A 267 -16.85 6.66 -22.21
CA GLY A 267 -17.23 6.87 -23.61
C GLY A 267 -16.16 6.53 -24.64
N TRP A 268 -15.05 5.90 -24.24
CA TRP A 268 -13.94 5.49 -25.11
C TRP A 268 -14.21 4.13 -25.78
N VAL A 269 -15.33 4.04 -26.49
CA VAL A 269 -15.84 2.80 -27.09
C VAL A 269 -14.79 2.11 -27.97
N ARG A 270 -14.09 2.85 -28.82
CA ARG A 270 -13.02 2.30 -29.67
C ARG A 270 -11.87 1.68 -28.87
N ARG A 271 -11.52 2.26 -27.73
CA ARG A 271 -10.47 1.72 -26.85
C ARG A 271 -10.94 0.45 -26.15
N ALA A 272 -12.20 0.40 -25.73
CA ALA A 272 -12.83 -0.79 -25.17
C ALA A 272 -12.80 -1.98 -26.17
N VAL A 273 -13.22 -1.74 -27.42
CA VAL A 273 -13.15 -2.73 -28.51
C VAL A 273 -11.70 -3.18 -28.74
N GLY A 274 -10.75 -2.23 -28.80
CA GLY A 274 -9.33 -2.53 -28.98
C GLY A 274 -8.73 -3.39 -27.86
N LEU A 275 -9.10 -3.15 -26.59
CA LEU A 275 -8.66 -3.98 -25.46
C LEU A 275 -9.19 -5.41 -25.57
N ARG A 276 -10.48 -5.59 -25.86
CA ARG A 276 -11.07 -6.93 -26.07
C ARG A 276 -10.45 -7.65 -27.25
N ARG A 277 -10.23 -6.94 -28.35
CA ARG A 277 -9.62 -7.48 -29.57
C ARG A 277 -8.24 -8.05 -29.26
N ARG A 278 -7.34 -7.25 -28.67
CA ARG A 278 -5.98 -7.69 -28.31
C ARG A 278 -5.99 -8.89 -27.35
N ALA A 279 -6.93 -8.91 -26.40
CA ALA A 279 -7.05 -10.04 -25.48
C ALA A 279 -7.47 -11.33 -26.19
N PHE A 280 -8.43 -11.25 -27.12
CA PHE A 280 -8.87 -12.39 -27.92
C PHE A 280 -7.78 -12.86 -28.90
N GLU A 281 -7.07 -11.94 -29.56
CA GLU A 281 -5.96 -12.29 -30.45
C GLU A 281 -4.82 -13.01 -29.71
N ALA A 282 -4.52 -12.58 -28.47
CA ALA A 282 -3.49 -13.20 -27.65
C ALA A 282 -3.87 -14.62 -27.16
N HIS A 283 -5.14 -14.83 -26.82
CA HIS A 283 -5.65 -16.12 -26.34
C HIS A 283 -7.01 -16.42 -26.98
N PRO A 284 -7.04 -16.91 -28.24
CA PRO A 284 -8.28 -17.20 -28.92
C PRO A 284 -9.11 -18.24 -28.19
N GLY A 285 -10.38 -17.93 -27.95
CA GLY A 285 -11.32 -18.82 -27.28
C GLY A 285 -12.75 -18.34 -27.42
N TRP A 286 -13.70 -19.27 -27.29
CA TRP A 286 -15.13 -18.98 -27.46
C TRP A 286 -15.62 -17.85 -26.55
N GLU A 287 -15.24 -17.87 -25.27
CA GLU A 287 -15.65 -16.83 -24.32
C GLU A 287 -15.08 -15.45 -24.69
N GLY A 288 -13.80 -15.40 -25.11
CA GLY A 288 -13.14 -14.18 -25.57
C GLY A 288 -13.83 -13.60 -26.81
N TYR A 289 -14.20 -14.47 -27.75
CA TYR A 289 -14.99 -14.10 -28.93
C TYR A 289 -16.35 -13.52 -28.55
N ALA A 290 -17.12 -14.20 -27.69
CA ALA A 290 -18.44 -13.75 -27.27
C ALA A 290 -18.39 -12.37 -26.58
N ARG A 291 -17.38 -12.13 -25.73
CA ARG A 291 -17.17 -10.83 -25.06
C ARG A 291 -16.76 -9.74 -26.06
N LEU A 292 -15.88 -10.03 -27.02
CA LEU A 292 -15.51 -9.10 -28.09
C LEU A 292 -16.73 -8.73 -28.95
N ARG A 293 -17.51 -9.73 -29.36
CA ARG A 293 -18.77 -9.55 -30.10
C ARG A 293 -19.72 -8.60 -29.40
N ALA A 294 -19.95 -8.81 -28.10
CA ALA A 294 -20.87 -7.99 -27.32
C ALA A 294 -20.46 -6.51 -27.34
N VAL A 295 -19.18 -6.21 -27.08
CA VAL A 295 -18.66 -4.83 -27.00
C VAL A 295 -18.62 -4.16 -28.38
N ALA A 296 -18.23 -4.89 -29.43
CA ALA A 296 -18.18 -4.33 -30.79
C ALA A 296 -19.58 -4.17 -31.41
N SER A 297 -20.55 -5.02 -31.04
CA SER A 297 -21.93 -4.90 -31.51
C SER A 297 -22.62 -3.67 -30.91
N SER A 298 -22.42 -3.38 -29.63
CA SER A 298 -22.97 -2.17 -29.01
C SER A 298 -22.36 -0.89 -29.59
N ALA A 299 -21.15 -0.97 -30.16
CA ALA A 299 -20.47 0.12 -30.85
C ALA A 299 -20.92 0.33 -32.31
N GLY A 300 -21.66 -0.62 -32.90
CA GLY A 300 -22.02 -0.59 -34.33
C GLY A 300 -20.89 -1.00 -35.29
N ASP A 301 -19.72 -1.37 -34.78
CA ASP A 301 -18.50 -1.64 -35.56
C ASP A 301 -18.25 -3.16 -35.81
N TRP A 302 -19.18 -4.03 -35.39
CA TRP A 302 -18.94 -5.49 -35.32
C TRP A 302 -18.51 -6.11 -36.65
N SER A 303 -19.18 -5.79 -37.76
CA SER A 303 -18.89 -6.45 -39.04
C SER A 303 -17.49 -6.13 -39.58
N ALA A 304 -16.99 -4.92 -39.35
CA ALA A 304 -15.65 -4.52 -39.79
C ALA A 304 -14.57 -5.11 -38.87
N VAL A 305 -14.79 -5.08 -37.55
CA VAL A 305 -13.85 -5.62 -36.55
C VAL A 305 -13.75 -7.14 -36.64
N CYS A 306 -14.87 -7.83 -36.92
CA CYS A 306 -14.91 -9.29 -37.08
C CYS A 306 -13.95 -9.81 -38.14
N GLU A 307 -14.12 -9.32 -39.36
CA GLU A 307 -13.50 -9.92 -40.52
C GLU A 307 -11.98 -9.79 -40.41
N GLU A 308 -11.49 -8.63 -39.97
CA GLU A 308 -10.07 -8.39 -39.74
C GLU A 308 -9.49 -9.35 -38.69
N VAL A 309 -10.15 -9.45 -37.53
CA VAL A 309 -9.67 -10.24 -36.39
C VAL A 309 -9.67 -11.73 -36.70
N LEU A 310 -10.76 -12.26 -37.25
CA LEU A 310 -10.91 -13.70 -37.48
C LEU A 310 -10.03 -14.18 -38.64
N THR A 311 -9.81 -13.35 -39.67
CA THR A 311 -8.89 -13.69 -40.77
C THR A 311 -7.46 -13.86 -40.27
N GLY A 312 -7.03 -13.02 -39.30
CA GLY A 312 -5.69 -13.12 -38.70
C GLY A 312 -5.44 -14.37 -37.86
N LEU A 313 -6.50 -15.10 -37.47
CA LEU A 313 -6.42 -16.29 -36.63
C LEU A 313 -6.49 -17.62 -37.40
N VAL A 314 -6.71 -17.56 -38.72
CA VAL A 314 -6.71 -18.75 -39.58
C VAL A 314 -5.37 -19.47 -39.51
N GLY A 315 -5.38 -20.77 -39.28
CA GLY A 315 -4.20 -21.61 -39.10
C GLY A 315 -3.60 -21.55 -37.69
N VAL A 316 -4.08 -20.67 -36.82
CA VAL A 316 -3.63 -20.53 -35.43
C VAL A 316 -4.68 -21.06 -34.46
N ALA A 317 -5.96 -20.78 -34.71
CA ALA A 317 -7.08 -21.12 -33.81
C ALA A 317 -8.28 -21.73 -34.55
N ASP A 318 -8.02 -22.63 -35.51
CA ASP A 318 -9.04 -23.20 -36.42
C ASP A 318 -10.24 -23.82 -35.68
N GLU A 319 -10.02 -24.45 -34.52
CA GLU A 319 -11.12 -25.01 -33.72
C GLU A 319 -12.09 -23.93 -33.19
N VAL A 320 -11.55 -22.83 -32.68
CA VAL A 320 -12.35 -21.69 -32.21
C VAL A 320 -13.08 -21.03 -33.38
N LEU A 321 -12.40 -20.89 -34.53
CA LEU A 321 -13.00 -20.32 -35.74
C LEU A 321 -14.15 -21.18 -36.28
N TRP A 322 -14.06 -22.52 -36.18
CA TRP A 322 -15.18 -23.39 -36.50
C TRP A 322 -16.39 -23.14 -35.58
N GLN A 323 -16.18 -22.99 -34.27
CA GLN A 323 -17.27 -22.66 -33.34
C GLN A 323 -17.91 -21.30 -33.67
N VAL A 324 -17.10 -20.31 -34.05
CA VAL A 324 -17.54 -18.98 -34.48
C VAL A 324 -18.40 -19.06 -35.75
N VAL A 325 -17.97 -19.82 -36.76
CA VAL A 325 -18.71 -20.03 -38.01
C VAL A 325 -20.07 -20.66 -37.73
N GLU A 326 -20.12 -21.71 -36.91
CA GLU A 326 -21.38 -22.38 -36.56
C GLU A 326 -22.33 -21.42 -35.82
N ALA A 327 -21.81 -20.65 -34.87
CA ALA A 327 -22.61 -19.70 -34.10
C ALA A 327 -23.17 -18.55 -34.95
N GLU A 328 -22.37 -17.92 -35.82
CA GLU A 328 -22.85 -16.82 -36.67
C GLU A 328 -23.75 -17.32 -37.82
N SER A 329 -23.60 -18.58 -38.24
CA SER A 329 -24.48 -19.22 -39.23
C SER A 329 -25.90 -19.47 -38.70
N ALA A 330 -26.05 -19.55 -37.38
CA ALA A 330 -27.33 -19.77 -36.72
C ALA A 330 -28.13 -18.47 -36.46
N VAL A 331 -27.58 -17.29 -36.78
CA VAL A 331 -28.22 -16.00 -36.50
C VAL A 331 -29.40 -15.75 -37.46
N PRO A 332 -30.60 -15.36 -36.96
CA PRO A 332 -31.74 -15.02 -37.80
C PRO A 332 -31.45 -13.82 -38.72
N GLY A 333 -31.74 -13.95 -40.02
CA GLY A 333 -31.39 -12.96 -41.05
C GLY A 333 -30.30 -13.40 -42.02
N GLY A 334 -29.69 -14.57 -41.77
CA GLY A 334 -28.65 -15.16 -42.62
C GLY A 334 -27.24 -14.70 -42.21
N PRO A 335 -26.22 -15.57 -42.37
CA PRO A 335 -24.87 -15.24 -41.95
C PRO A 335 -24.29 -14.07 -42.74
N PRO A 336 -23.53 -13.17 -42.10
CA PRO A 336 -22.73 -12.17 -42.80
C PRO A 336 -21.82 -12.80 -43.87
N GLY A 337 -21.59 -12.08 -44.98
CA GLY A 337 -20.79 -12.61 -46.10
C GLY A 337 -19.36 -13.04 -45.74
N TRP A 338 -18.79 -12.49 -44.67
CA TRP A 338 -17.48 -12.90 -44.16
C TRP A 338 -17.49 -14.33 -43.57
N VAL A 339 -18.61 -14.80 -43.02
CA VAL A 339 -18.74 -16.15 -42.43
C VAL A 339 -18.56 -17.21 -43.52
N GLY A 340 -19.14 -16.99 -44.70
CA GLY A 340 -18.99 -17.89 -45.84
C GLY A 340 -17.55 -17.98 -46.33
N ARG A 341 -16.83 -16.84 -46.39
CA ARG A 341 -15.41 -16.78 -46.75
C ARG A 341 -14.54 -17.54 -45.74
N LEU A 342 -14.75 -17.29 -44.45
CA LEU A 342 -14.02 -17.96 -43.37
C LEU A 342 -14.25 -19.48 -43.38
N ARG A 343 -15.51 -19.93 -43.57
CA ARG A 343 -15.85 -21.35 -43.68
C ARG A 343 -15.12 -22.01 -44.85
N ALA A 344 -15.13 -21.39 -46.03
CA ALA A 344 -14.44 -21.93 -47.21
C ALA A 344 -12.93 -22.07 -46.98
N GLU A 345 -12.32 -21.10 -46.29
CA GLU A 345 -10.90 -21.16 -45.91
C GLU A 345 -10.59 -22.32 -44.96
N LEU A 346 -11.37 -22.47 -43.89
CA LEU A 346 -11.18 -23.56 -42.93
C LEU A 346 -11.36 -24.96 -43.56
N VAL A 347 -12.32 -25.10 -44.49
CA VAL A 347 -12.53 -26.36 -45.24
C VAL A 347 -11.31 -26.68 -46.10
N ARG A 348 -10.77 -25.70 -46.85
CA ARG A 348 -9.57 -25.90 -47.67
C ARG A 348 -8.40 -26.41 -46.83
N ARG A 349 -8.19 -25.83 -45.64
CA ARG A 349 -7.08 -26.21 -44.75
C ARG A 349 -7.21 -27.61 -44.15
N ARG A 350 -8.42 -28.01 -43.73
CA ARG A 350 -8.67 -29.39 -43.29
C ARG A 350 -8.42 -30.42 -44.41
N GLY A 351 -8.70 -30.06 -45.66
CA GLY A 351 -8.44 -30.92 -46.82
C GLY A 351 -6.96 -31.08 -47.17
N THR A 352 -6.10 -30.11 -46.83
CA THR A 352 -4.67 -30.14 -47.14
C THR A 352 -3.77 -30.75 -46.06
N GLY A 353 -4.28 -30.96 -44.83
CA GLY A 353 -3.51 -31.53 -43.70
C GLY A 353 -3.62 -33.05 -43.53
N GLY A 354 -4.29 -33.74 -44.46
CA GLY A 354 -4.54 -35.20 -44.45
C GLY A 354 -3.79 -35.97 -45.54
N SER A 355 -2.74 -35.40 -46.12
CA SER A 355 -1.77 -36.06 -47.01
C SER A 355 -0.38 -35.88 -46.44
#